data_AF-A0A7U9RI12-F1
#
_entry.id   AF-A0A7U9RI12-F1
#
_cell.length_a   1.000
_cell.length_b   1.000
_cell.length_c   1.000
_cell.angle_alpha   90.00
_cell.angle_beta   90.00
_cell.angle_gamma   90.00
#
_symmetry.space_group_name_H-M   'P 1'
#
loop_
_entity.id
_entity.type
_entity.pdbx_description
1 polymer ?
#
loop_
_entity_poly.entity_id
_entity_poly.type
_entity_poly.pdbx_seq_one_letter_code
_entity_poly.pdbx_strand_id
1 'polypeptide(L)' 'MAAKGADEEAALLQNGHVSINDEEMSMQDWLRRVTGWKSVETYKFAIHKESGKSLSQIRKEYMDENNL' A
#
# COMPACT_ATOMS: atom_id res chain seq x y z
N MET A 1 4.13 5.01 2.19
CA MET A 1 2.88 4.23 2.29
C MET A 1 2.44 4.18 3.74
N ALA A 2 1.14 4.16 3.97
CA ALA A 2 0.56 3.90 5.29
C ALA A 2 -0.39 2.70 5.20
N ALA A 3 -0.47 1.91 6.27
CA ALA A 3 -1.40 0.79 6.36
C ALA A 3 -2.75 1.31 6.90
N LYS A 4 -3.83 1.07 6.15
CA LYS A 4 -5.17 1.53 6.56
C LYS A 4 -5.56 0.92 7.92
N GLY A 5 -5.84 1.78 8.90
CA GLY A 5 -6.26 1.36 10.24
C GLY A 5 -5.10 1.00 11.18
N ALA A 6 -3.87 1.35 10.84
CA ALA A 6 -2.70 1.21 11.69
C ALA A 6 -1.79 2.44 11.59
N ASP A 7 -0.95 2.64 12.61
CA ASP A 7 -0.03 3.78 12.71
C ASP A 7 1.36 3.51 12.10
N GLU A 8 1.52 2.39 11.38
CA GLU A 8 2.78 2.01 10.77
C GLU A 8 2.89 2.47 9.31
N GLU A 9 4.09 2.91 8.94
CA GLU A 9 4.42 3.43 7.62
C GLU A 9 5.63 2.69 7.02
N ALA A 10 5.71 2.72 5.69
CA ALA A 10 6.84 2.15 4.95
C ALA A 10 7.14 2.96 3.68
N ALA A 11 8.40 2.97 3.23
CA ALA A 11 8.79 3.63 1.99
C ALA A 11 8.48 2.73 0.78
N LEU A 12 7.77 3.23 -0.24
CA LEU A 12 7.52 2.47 -1.47
C LEU A 12 8.80 2.47 -2.33
N LEU A 13 9.25 1.29 -2.73
CA LEU A 13 10.38 1.11 -3.63
C LEU A 13 9.91 1.04 -5.09
N GLN A 14 10.82 1.29 -6.03
CA GLN A 14 10.50 1.29 -7.47
C GLN A 14 9.99 -0.07 -7.99
N ASN A 15 10.37 -1.16 -7.34
CA ASN A 15 9.93 -2.52 -7.67
C ASN A 15 8.55 -2.88 -7.07
N GLY A 16 7.89 -1.95 -6.37
CA GLY A 16 6.59 -2.18 -5.74
C GLY A 16 6.66 -2.84 -4.35
N HIS A 17 7.86 -3.13 -3.84
CA HIS A 17 8.07 -3.52 -2.45
C HIS A 17 8.08 -2.31 -1.52
N VAL A 18 8.21 -2.57 -0.23
CA VAL A 18 8.39 -1.53 0.78
C VAL A 18 9.67 -1.73 1.57
N SER A 19 10.24 -0.62 2.04
CA SER A 19 11.34 -0.62 3.00
C SER A 19 10.89 -0.11 4.37
N ILE A 20 11.26 -0.82 5.42
CA ILE A 20 11.00 -0.51 6.83
C ILE A 20 12.30 -0.71 7.59
N ASN A 21 12.84 0.35 8.22
CA ASN A 21 14.12 0.29 8.92
C ASN A 21 15.23 -0.37 8.07
N ASP A 22 15.33 0.02 6.79
CA ASP A 22 16.28 -0.49 5.80
C ASP A 22 16.11 -1.97 5.40
N GLU A 23 15.04 -2.65 5.86
CA GLU A 23 14.67 -4.00 5.42
C GLU A 23 13.63 -3.94 4.31
N GLU A 24 13.90 -4.58 3.16
CA GLU A 24 12.97 -4.71 2.05
C GLU A 24 12.03 -5.92 2.25
N MET A 25 10.72 -5.70 2.04
CA MET A 25 9.74 -6.78 1.99
C MET A 25 8.60 -6.47 1.03
N SER A 26 7.84 -7.50 0.65
CA SER A 26 6.66 -7.28 -0.18
C SER A 26 5.61 -6.44 0.56
N MET A 27 4.83 -5.65 -0.18
CA MET A 27 3.71 -4.89 0.38
C MET A 27 2.72 -5.79 1.14
N GLN A 28 2.52 -7.02 0.67
CA GLN A 28 1.62 -7.98 1.29
C GLN A 28 2.16 -8.49 2.63
N ASP A 29 3.45 -8.80 2.70
CA ASP A 29 4.09 -9.22 3.95
C ASP A 29 4.04 -8.12 5.00
N TRP A 30 4.37 -6.90 4.59
CA TRP A 30 4.25 -5.73 5.46
C TRP A 30 2.82 -5.57 5.98
N LEU A 31 1.81 -5.51 5.10
CA LEU A 31 0.43 -5.32 5.54
C LEU A 31 -0.06 -6.45 6.48
N ARG A 32 0.35 -7.70 6.25
CA ARG A 32 0.03 -8.82 7.16
C ARG A 32 0.67 -8.63 8.53
N ARG A 33 1.94 -8.20 8.56
CA ARG A 33 2.67 -7.90 9.80
C ARG A 33 1.97 -6.81 10.61
N VAL A 34 1.60 -5.70 9.96
CA VAL A 34 0.98 -4.55 10.62
C VAL A 34 -0.42 -4.86 11.12
N THR A 35 -1.24 -5.51 10.29
CA THR A 35 -2.66 -5.79 10.62
C THR A 35 -2.85 -7.03 11.48
N GLY A 36 -1.87 -7.94 11.52
CA GLY A 36 -1.98 -9.26 12.13
C GLY A 36 -2.88 -10.24 11.36
N TRP A 37 -3.36 -9.88 10.16
CA TRP A 37 -4.30 -10.71 9.41
C TRP A 37 -3.59 -11.75 8.54
N LYS A 38 -4.20 -12.94 8.41
CA LYS A 38 -3.68 -14.01 7.55
C LYS A 38 -3.73 -13.66 6.05
N SER A 39 -4.65 -12.78 5.66
CA SER A 39 -4.82 -12.29 4.29
C SER A 39 -5.28 -10.83 4.32
N VAL A 40 -4.77 -10.02 3.40
CA VAL A 40 -5.08 -8.59 3.29
C VAL A 40 -5.27 -8.23 1.82
N GLU A 41 -6.29 -7.43 1.52
CA GLU A 41 -6.49 -6.86 0.19
C GLU A 41 -5.52 -5.69 -0.03
N THR A 42 -4.31 -5.99 -0.49
CA THR A 42 -3.18 -5.04 -0.62
C THR A 42 -3.59 -3.67 -1.19
N TYR A 43 -4.33 -3.65 -2.31
CA TYR A 43 -4.72 -2.42 -2.99
C TYR A 43 -5.67 -1.52 -2.19
N LYS A 44 -6.49 -2.10 -1.30
CA LYS A 44 -7.44 -1.34 -0.47
C LYS A 44 -6.81 -0.85 0.82
N PHE A 45 -5.79 -1.55 1.31
CA PHE A 45 -5.15 -1.28 2.60
C PHE A 45 -3.86 -0.47 2.49
N ALA A 46 -3.19 -0.49 1.34
CA ALA A 46 -2.05 0.37 1.09
C ALA A 46 -2.52 1.79 0.72
N ILE A 47 -2.23 2.75 1.60
CA ILE A 47 -2.55 4.17 1.41
C ILE A 47 -1.32 4.93 0.94
N HIS A 48 -1.47 5.65 -0.17
CA HIS A 48 -0.48 6.59 -0.65
C HIS A 48 -0.54 7.87 0.20
N LYS A 49 0.54 8.20 0.89
CA LYS A 49 0.55 9.24 1.92
C LYS A 49 0.22 10.62 1.36
N GLU A 50 0.81 10.97 0.21
CA GLU A 50 0.69 12.32 -0.34
C GLU A 50 -0.74 12.62 -0.81
N SER A 51 -1.44 11.62 -1.35
CA SER A 51 -2.82 11.80 -1.83
C SER A 51 -3.88 11.40 -0.81
N GLY A 52 -3.52 10.64 0.23
CA GLY A 52 -4.47 10.03 1.17
C GLY A 52 -5.35 8.93 0.57
N LYS A 53 -5.08 8.51 -0.68
CA LYS A 53 -5.88 7.54 -1.42
C LYS A 53 -5.29 6.15 -1.32
N SER A 54 -6.14 5.12 -1.34
CA SER A 54 -5.67 3.75 -1.52
C SER A 54 -5.17 3.51 -2.94
N LEU A 55 -4.31 2.51 -3.13
CA LEU A 55 -3.88 2.11 -4.48
C LEU A 55 -5.07 1.71 -5.37
N SER A 56 -6.13 1.13 -4.81
CA SER A 56 -7.36 0.84 -5.57
C SER A 56 -8.06 2.10 -6.07
N GLN A 57 -8.05 3.19 -5.29
CA GLN A 57 -8.62 4.47 -5.72
C GLN A 57 -7.76 5.12 -6.80
N ILE A 58 -6.44 5.15 -6.61
CA ILE A 58 -5.50 5.70 -7.62
C ILE A 58 -5.63 4.93 -8.93
N ARG A 59 -5.69 3.60 -8.88
CA ARG A 59 -5.90 2.78 -10.08
C ARG A 59 -7.23 3.10 -10.74
N LYS A 60 -8.31 3.23 -9.96
CA LYS A 60 -9.63 3.57 -10.50
C LYS A 60 -9.58 4.92 -11.23
N GLU A 61 -9.02 5.95 -10.59
CA GLU A 61 -8.90 7.29 -11.19
C GLU A 61 -8.10 7.24 -12.49
N TYR A 62 -6.98 6.53 -12.51
CA TYR A 62 -6.21 6.33 -13.74
C TYR A 62 -7.05 5.67 -14.84
N MET A 63 -7.83 4.62 -14.52
CA MET A 63 -8.67 3.94 -15.52
C MET A 63 -9.79 4.88 -16.03
N ASP A 64 -10.45 5.60 -15.12
CA ASP A 64 -11.52 6.55 -15.42
C ASP A 64 -10.99 7.72 -16.30
N GLU A 65 -9.80 8.24 -16.01
CA GLU A 65 -9.14 9.29 -16.80
C GLU A 65 -8.69 8.82 -18.19
N ASN A 66 -8.38 7.53 -18.34
CA ASN A 66 -7.88 6.94 -19.59
C ASN A 66 -8.95 6.17 -20.38
N ASN A 67 -10.22 6.19 -19.96
CA ASN A 67 -11.33 5.45 -20.57
C ASN A 67 -11.01 3.95 -20.83
N LEU A 68 -10.33 3.30 -19.88
CA LEU A 68 -9.94 1.88 -19.94
C LEU A 68 -10.98 0.95 -19.30
#